data_AF-A0A4W3H175-F1
#
_entry.id   AF-A0A4W3H175-F1
#
_cell.length_a   1.000
_cell.length_b   1.000
_cell.length_c   1.000
_cell.angle_alpha   90.00
_cell.angle_beta   90.00
_cell.angle_gamma   90.00
#
_symmetry.space_group_name_H-M   'P 1'
#
loop_
_entity.id
_entity.type
_entity.pdbx_description
1 polymer ?
#
loop_
_entity_poly.entity_id
_entity_poly.type
_entity_poly.pdbx_seq_one_letter_code
_entity_poly.pdbx_strand_id
1 'polypeptide(L)'
;MEPFGRYENKNRSRWERSAGQAASMEKVVSQRFSVGQRQLLCLARALLRKSRILILDEATAAVDLETDNLIQITIRTEFADCTVLTIAHRLHTIMDSTRVMVLDAGMIVEFDSPEALLQQRSHFYRMVCDAGLMSQENTAL
;
A
#
# COMPACT_ATOMS: atom_id res chain seq x y z
N MET A 1 -24.98 -11.37 -10.26
CA MET A 1 -24.13 -12.55 -10.07
C MET A 1 -22.98 -12.06 -9.21
N GLU A 2 -22.88 -12.50 -7.94
CA GLU A 2 -21.76 -12.02 -7.10
C GLU A 2 -20.44 -12.56 -7.67
N PRO A 3 -19.45 -11.70 -7.98
CA PRO A 3 -18.25 -12.13 -8.71
C PRO A 3 -17.32 -13.03 -7.89
N PHE A 4 -17.57 -13.13 -6.59
CA PHE A 4 -16.71 -13.82 -5.64
C PHE A 4 -17.56 -14.83 -4.88
N GLY A 5 -17.52 -16.10 -5.31
CA GLY A 5 -18.20 -17.19 -4.60
C GLY A 5 -17.84 -17.20 -3.11
N ARG A 6 -18.80 -17.59 -2.24
CA ARG A 6 -18.60 -17.62 -0.78
C ARG A 6 -17.33 -18.39 -0.42
N TYR A 7 -16.28 -17.65 -0.06
CA TYR A 7 -15.07 -18.22 0.50
C TYR A 7 -15.36 -18.67 1.94
N GLU A 8 -15.42 -19.98 2.17
CA GLU A 8 -15.68 -20.55 3.48
C GLU A 8 -14.37 -20.68 4.27
N ASN A 9 -14.12 -19.70 5.15
CA ASN A 9 -12.88 -19.59 5.89
C ASN A 9 -12.93 -20.31 7.25
N LYS A 10 -12.26 -21.47 7.38
CA LYS A 10 -12.14 -22.22 8.64
C LYS A 10 -11.48 -21.44 9.80
N ASN A 11 -10.74 -20.36 9.51
CA ASN A 11 -10.08 -19.52 10.52
C ASN A 11 -10.92 -18.32 10.98
N ARG A 12 -12.15 -18.15 10.48
CA ARG A 12 -13.01 -16.98 10.75
C ARG A 12 -13.18 -16.69 12.25
N SER A 13 -13.48 -17.73 13.03
CA SER A 13 -13.70 -17.62 14.49
C SER A 13 -12.42 -17.24 15.27
N ARG A 14 -11.24 -17.52 14.73
CA ARG A 14 -9.95 -17.08 15.32
C ARG A 14 -9.68 -15.61 15.02
N TRP A 15 -10.02 -15.15 13.81
CA TRP A 15 -9.84 -13.76 13.40
C TRP A 15 -10.82 -12.84 14.11
N GLU A 16 -12.08 -13.25 14.26
CA GLU A 16 -13.12 -12.51 14.98
C GLU A 16 -12.76 -12.29 16.46
N ARG A 17 -12.19 -13.31 17.13
CA ARG A 17 -11.69 -13.17 18.52
C ARG A 17 -10.51 -12.20 18.64
N SER A 18 -9.57 -12.28 17.71
CA SER A 18 -8.41 -11.38 17.69
C SER A 18 -8.82 -9.93 17.33
N ALA A 19 -9.81 -9.77 16.46
CA ALA A 19 -10.41 -8.49 16.11
C ALA A 19 -11.19 -7.87 17.29
N GLY A 20 -11.93 -8.66 18.06
CA GLY A 20 -12.67 -8.17 19.23
C GLY A 20 -11.78 -7.57 20.33
N GLN A 21 -10.61 -8.18 20.59
CA GLN A 21 -9.65 -7.65 21.56
C GLN A 21 -8.90 -6.42 21.02
N ALA A 22 -8.65 -6.36 19.71
CA ALA A 22 -8.13 -5.18 19.04
C ALA A 22 -9.12 -4.00 19.09
N ALA A 23 -10.43 -4.25 18.96
CA ALA A 23 -11.47 -3.23 18.93
C ALA A 23 -11.58 -2.41 20.24
N SER A 24 -11.36 -3.04 21.40
CA SER A 24 -11.35 -2.33 22.69
C SER A 24 -10.15 -1.37 22.80
N MET A 25 -8.99 -1.76 22.27
CA MET A 25 -7.77 -0.95 22.28
C MET A 25 -7.85 0.16 21.22
N GLU A 26 -8.45 -0.16 20.08
CA GLU A 26 -8.71 0.78 18.99
C GLU A 26 -9.67 1.90 19.39
N LYS A 27 -10.66 1.62 20.24
CA LYS A 27 -11.55 2.65 20.80
C LYS A 27 -10.80 3.70 21.63
N VAL A 28 -9.86 3.27 22.49
CA VAL A 28 -9.03 4.19 23.30
C VAL A 28 -8.05 4.97 22.42
N VAL A 29 -7.41 4.29 21.47
CA VAL A 29 -6.50 4.91 20.50
C VAL A 29 -7.24 5.93 19.62
N SER A 30 -8.46 5.63 19.20
CA SER A 30 -9.26 6.51 18.33
C SER A 30 -9.57 7.87 18.94
N GLN A 31 -9.69 7.94 20.28
CA GLN A 31 -10.05 9.15 21.03
C GLN A 31 -8.85 10.00 21.45
N ARG A 32 -7.63 9.45 21.36
CA ARG A 32 -6.39 10.05 21.91
C ARG A 32 -5.37 10.44 20.86
N PHE A 33 -5.53 9.99 19.62
CA PHE A 33 -4.56 10.17 18.54
C PHE A 33 -5.21 10.73 17.27
N SER A 34 -4.45 11.55 16.55
CA SER A 34 -4.82 12.02 15.21
C SER A 34 -4.85 10.86 14.21
N VAL A 35 -5.47 11.07 13.04
CA VAL A 35 -5.56 10.05 11.99
C VAL A 35 -4.16 9.52 11.61
N GLY A 36 -3.19 10.41 11.36
CA GLY A 36 -1.81 10.02 11.03
C GLY A 36 -1.10 9.28 12.17
N GLN A 37 -1.30 9.67 13.43
CA GLN A 37 -0.73 8.95 14.58
C GLN A 37 -1.29 7.53 14.71
N ARG A 38 -2.57 7.32 14.37
CA ARG A 38 -3.18 5.98 14.36
C ARG A 38 -2.60 5.12 13.23
N GLN A 39 -2.33 5.71 12.06
CA GLN A 39 -1.64 5.02 10.96
C GLN A 39 -0.23 4.57 11.37
N LEU A 40 0.55 5.46 11.99
CA LEU A 40 1.87 5.13 12.52
C LEU A 40 1.83 4.00 13.57
N LEU A 41 0.86 4.03 14.48
CA LEU A 41 0.68 2.96 15.47
C LEU A 41 0.31 1.63 14.79
N CYS A 42 -0.52 1.66 13.75
CA CYS A 42 -0.87 0.48 12.98
C CYS A 42 0.36 -0.10 12.27
N LEU A 43 1.18 0.75 11.66
CA LEU A 43 2.45 0.35 11.04
C LEU A 43 3.41 -0.26 12.06
N ALA A 44 3.58 0.37 13.23
CA ALA A 44 4.40 -0.16 14.31
C ALA A 44 3.95 -1.56 14.75
N ARG A 45 2.64 -1.78 14.84
CA ARG A 45 2.07 -3.11 15.14
C ARG A 45 2.36 -4.12 14.04
N ALA A 46 2.34 -3.71 12.77
CA ALA A 46 2.68 -4.58 11.65
C ALA A 46 4.15 -5.01 11.69
N LEU A 47 5.05 -4.05 11.97
CA LEU A 47 6.49 -4.28 12.14
C LEU A 47 6.77 -5.31 13.23
N LEU A 48 6.16 -5.15 14.40
CA LEU A 48 6.35 -6.06 15.54
C LEU A 48 5.85 -7.48 15.26
N ARG A 49 4.87 -7.65 14.36
CA ARG A 49 4.28 -8.96 14.06
C ARG A 49 5.11 -9.81 13.10
N LYS A 50 6.09 -9.24 12.38
CA LYS A 50 6.92 -9.93 11.39
C LYS A 50 6.10 -10.80 10.42
N SER A 51 5.07 -10.21 9.83
CA SER A 51 4.14 -10.93 8.95
C SER A 51 4.78 -11.20 7.59
N ARG A 52 4.64 -12.41 7.05
CA ARG A 52 5.17 -12.77 5.70
C ARG A 52 4.51 -12.01 4.55
N ILE A 53 3.29 -11.54 4.76
CA ILE A 53 2.51 -10.78 3.80
C ILE A 53 2.01 -9.52 4.50
N LEU A 54 2.31 -8.36 3.92
CA LEU A 54 1.90 -7.05 4.36
C LEU A 54 0.98 -6.43 3.31
N ILE A 55 -0.18 -5.94 3.72
CA ILE A 55 -1.12 -5.21 2.85
C ILE A 55 -1.20 -3.78 3.38
N LEU A 56 -0.94 -2.82 2.50
CA LEU A 56 -0.98 -1.39 2.78
C LEU A 56 -2.08 -0.77 1.92
N ASP A 57 -3.17 -0.36 2.56
CA ASP A 57 -4.29 0.31 1.88
C ASP A 57 -4.26 1.79 2.24
N GLU A 58 -3.73 2.62 1.35
CA GLU A 58 -3.54 4.07 1.54
C GLU A 58 -2.88 4.44 2.89
N ALA A 59 -1.97 3.58 3.36
CA ALA A 59 -1.47 3.59 4.74
C ALA A 59 -0.73 4.88 5.13
N THR A 60 -0.37 5.73 4.18
CA THR A 60 0.34 7.00 4.40
C THR A 60 -0.42 8.25 3.95
N ALA A 61 -1.72 8.11 3.64
CA ALA A 61 -2.52 9.22 3.12
C ALA A 61 -2.73 10.39 4.12
N ALA A 62 -2.64 10.15 5.43
CA ALA A 62 -2.88 11.16 6.46
C ALA A 62 -1.59 11.64 7.15
N VAL A 63 -0.44 11.46 6.50
CA VAL A 63 0.90 11.73 7.03
C VAL A 63 1.60 12.74 6.09
N ASP A 64 2.42 13.62 6.67
CA ASP A 64 3.21 14.59 5.90
C ASP A 64 4.30 13.92 5.04
N LEU A 65 4.86 14.66 4.07
CA LEU A 65 5.83 14.13 3.10
C LEU A 65 7.13 13.61 3.76
N GLU A 66 7.64 14.29 4.79
CA GLU A 66 8.88 13.89 5.46
C GLU A 66 8.67 12.57 6.21
N THR A 67 7.60 12.49 6.98
CA THR A 67 7.25 11.27 7.72
C THR A 67 6.90 10.11 6.77
N ASP A 68 6.23 10.38 5.66
CA ASP A 68 5.95 9.36 4.65
C ASP A 68 7.23 8.77 4.04
N ASN A 69 8.23 9.58 3.72
CA ASN A 69 9.53 9.08 3.26
C ASN A 69 10.17 8.13 4.29
N LEU A 70 10.14 8.48 5.58
CA LEU A 70 10.63 7.63 6.66
C LEU A 70 9.85 6.31 6.76
N ILE A 71 8.52 6.37 6.60
CA ILE A 71 7.67 5.18 6.55
C ILE A 71 8.06 4.28 5.38
N GLN A 72 8.23 4.83 4.18
CA GLN A 72 8.62 4.07 2.99
C GLN A 72 9.97 3.38 3.16
N ILE A 73 10.98 4.09 3.69
CA ILE A 73 12.30 3.53 3.99
C ILE A 73 12.16 2.38 4.99
N THR A 74 11.43 2.59 6.08
CA THR A 74 11.22 1.57 7.13
C THR A 74 10.53 0.33 6.56
N ILE A 75 9.52 0.52 5.70
CA ILE A 75 8.82 -0.61 5.09
C ILE A 75 9.78 -1.42 4.22
N ARG A 76 10.60 -0.76 3.40
CA ARG A 76 11.57 -1.45 2.52
C ARG A 76 12.61 -2.23 3.31
N THR A 77 13.14 -1.66 4.39
CA THR A 77 14.20 -2.29 5.17
C THR A 77 13.67 -3.42 6.03
N GLU A 78 12.56 -3.20 6.73
CA GLU A 78 12.03 -4.16 7.72
C GLU A 78 11.21 -5.28 7.08
N PHE A 79 10.66 -5.06 5.89
CA PHE A 79 9.87 -6.05 5.16
C PHE A 79 10.54 -6.53 3.87
N ALA A 80 11.87 -6.41 3.75
CA ALA A 80 12.61 -6.84 2.56
C ALA A 80 12.35 -8.32 2.18
N ASP A 81 12.17 -9.19 3.19
CA ASP A 81 11.90 -10.62 3.02
C ASP A 81 10.39 -10.97 2.98
N CYS A 82 9.52 -9.97 2.93
CA CYS A 82 8.07 -10.14 2.97
C CYS A 82 7.43 -9.69 1.65
N THR A 83 6.29 -10.28 1.31
CA THR A 83 5.48 -9.78 0.19
C THR A 83 4.69 -8.56 0.66
N VAL A 84 4.97 -7.40 0.06
CA VAL A 84 4.24 -6.16 0.32
C VAL A 84 3.30 -5.88 -0.85
N LEU A 85 2.00 -5.81 -0.57
CA LEU A 85 0.98 -5.37 -1.51
C LEU A 85 0.51 -3.98 -1.10
N THR A 86 0.76 -2.99 -1.94
CA THR A 86 0.41 -1.59 -1.66
C THR A 86 -0.68 -1.13 -2.63
N ILE A 87 -1.76 -0.59 -2.07
CA ILE A 87 -2.80 0.15 -2.77
C ILE A 87 -2.55 1.62 -2.44
N ALA A 88 -2.20 2.41 -3.45
CA ALA A 88 -1.89 3.82 -3.27
C ALA A 88 -2.31 4.63 -4.49
N HIS A 89 -2.64 5.90 -4.26
CA HIS A 89 -2.78 6.92 -5.29
C HIS A 89 -1.51 7.78 -5.43
N ARG A 90 -0.51 7.60 -4.53
CA ARG A 90 0.75 8.34 -4.55
C ARG A 90 1.77 7.62 -5.43
N LEU A 91 1.99 8.16 -6.63
CA LEU A 91 2.82 7.51 -7.65
C LEU A 91 4.30 7.36 -7.28
N HIS A 92 4.87 8.21 -6.43
CA HIS A 92 6.24 8.02 -5.93
C HIS A 92 6.41 6.66 -5.22
N THR A 93 5.40 6.21 -4.46
CA THR A 93 5.40 4.90 -3.80
C THR A 93 5.30 3.76 -4.80
N ILE A 94 4.51 3.98 -5.87
CA ILE A 94 4.23 2.97 -6.91
C ILE A 94 5.45 2.76 -7.80
N MET A 95 6.18 3.84 -8.13
CA MET A 95 7.38 3.81 -8.97
C MET A 95 8.50 2.94 -8.40
N ASP A 96 8.59 2.81 -7.08
CA ASP A 96 9.60 2.00 -6.41
C ASP A 96 9.16 0.55 -6.16
N SER A 97 8.02 0.14 -6.70
CA SER A 97 7.51 -1.23 -6.58
C SER A 97 8.15 -2.15 -7.61
N THR A 98 8.36 -3.41 -7.25
CA THR A 98 8.90 -4.43 -8.17
C THR A 98 7.97 -4.73 -9.35
N ARG A 99 6.66 -4.63 -9.12
CA ARG A 99 5.60 -4.75 -10.14
C ARG A 99 4.43 -3.84 -9.80
N VAL A 100 3.75 -3.36 -10.82
CA VAL A 100 2.57 -2.51 -10.73
C VAL A 100 1.40 -3.19 -11.42
N MET A 101 0.24 -3.17 -10.76
CA MET A 101 -1.03 -3.64 -11.32
C MET A 101 -1.97 -2.46 -11.48
N VAL A 102 -2.46 -2.22 -12.69
CA VAL A 102 -3.49 -1.21 -12.94
C VAL A 102 -4.84 -1.91 -13.07
N LEU A 103 -5.79 -1.45 -12.25
CA LEU A 103 -7.16 -1.90 -12.25
C LEU A 103 -8.05 -0.81 -12.86
N ASP A 104 -8.86 -1.18 -13.85
CA ASP A 104 -9.88 -0.31 -14.44
C ASP A 104 -11.22 -1.07 -14.51
N ALA A 105 -12.29 -0.44 -14.04
CA ALA A 105 -13.64 -1.01 -13.96
C ALA A 105 -13.70 -2.45 -13.37
N GLY A 106 -12.83 -2.75 -12.40
CA GLY A 106 -12.77 -4.08 -11.76
C GLY A 106 -11.98 -5.14 -12.52
N MET A 107 -11.33 -4.76 -13.62
CA MET A 107 -10.49 -5.63 -14.45
C MET A 107 -9.03 -5.20 -14.37
N ILE A 108 -8.11 -6.16 -14.41
CA ILE A 108 -6.68 -5.87 -14.54
C ILE A 108 -6.41 -5.51 -16.00
N VAL A 109 -6.03 -4.26 -16.25
CA VAL A 109 -5.70 -3.78 -17.60
C VAL A 109 -4.21 -3.84 -17.88
N GLU A 110 -3.36 -3.67 -16.85
CA GLU A 110 -1.91 -3.69 -16.96
C GLU A 110 -1.28 -4.37 -15.75
N PHE A 111 -0.20 -5.13 -16.00
CA PHE A 111 0.58 -5.77 -14.94
C PHE A 111 2.01 -6.05 -15.38
N ASP A 112 2.95 -5.18 -15.01
CA ASP A 112 4.38 -5.38 -15.29
C ASP A 112 5.25 -4.51 -14.35
N SER A 113 6.56 -4.47 -14.56
CA SER A 113 7.45 -3.51 -13.88
C SER A 113 7.11 -2.06 -14.26
N PRO A 114 7.33 -1.07 -13.37
CA PRO A 114 7.11 0.34 -13.68
C PRO A 114 7.79 0.78 -14.99
N GLU A 115 9.02 0.34 -15.24
CA GLU A 115 9.80 0.69 -16.43
C GLU A 115 9.16 0.16 -17.71
N ALA A 116 8.69 -1.09 -17.69
CA ALA A 116 8.00 -1.69 -18.82
C ALA A 116 6.67 -0.98 -19.13
N LEU A 117 5.90 -0.66 -18.09
CA LEU A 117 4.63 0.06 -18.25
C LEU A 117 4.81 1.50 -18.75
N LEU A 118 5.89 2.18 -18.33
CA LEU A 118 6.21 3.52 -18.84
C LEU A 118 6.55 3.53 -20.34
N GLN A 119 7.17 2.46 -20.86
CA GLN A 119 7.50 2.36 -22.28
C GLN A 119 6.26 2.14 -23.17
N GLN A 120 5.23 1.49 -22.63
CA GLN A 120 4.01 1.14 -23.38
C GLN A 120 3.07 2.34 -23.63
N ARG A 121 3.34 3.51 -23.02
CA ARG A 121 2.50 4.72 -23.11
C ARG A 121 1.02 4.45 -22.81
N SER A 122 0.78 3.55 -21.86
CA SER A 122 -0.52 2.98 -21.51
C SER A 122 -1.21 3.77 -20.36
N HIS A 123 -2.19 3.18 -19.66
CA HIS A 123 -2.89 3.81 -18.53
C HIS A 123 -1.93 4.24 -17.42
N PHE A 124 -0.97 3.38 -17.05
CA PHE A 124 0.03 3.74 -16.05
C PHE A 124 0.84 4.97 -16.45
N TYR A 125 1.32 5.02 -17.70
CA TYR A 125 2.05 6.16 -18.24
C TYR A 125 1.25 7.46 -18.13
N ARG A 126 -0.04 7.44 -18.48
CA ARG A 126 -0.92 8.61 -18.35
C ARG A 126 -1.05 9.09 -16.91
N MET A 127 -1.23 8.17 -15.96
CA MET A 127 -1.28 8.52 -14.53
C MET A 127 0.02 9.21 -14.08
N VAL A 128 1.18 8.71 -14.55
CA VAL A 128 2.50 9.29 -14.23
C VAL A 128 2.66 10.68 -14.85
N CYS A 129 2.21 10.88 -16.09
CA CYS A 129 2.17 12.19 -16.74
C CYS A 129 1.30 13.19 -15.97
N ASP A 130 0.08 12.79 -15.63
CA ASP A 130 -0.91 13.65 -14.96
C ASP A 130 -0.42 14.08 -13.56
N ALA A 131 0.35 13.23 -12.89
CA ALA A 131 0.97 13.54 -11.61
C ALA A 131 2.23 14.43 -11.71
N GLY A 132 2.65 14.79 -12.93
CA GLY A 132 3.82 15.64 -13.15
C GLY A 132 5.15 14.97 -12.80
N LEU A 133 5.18 13.63 -12.73
CA LEU A 133 6.40 12.85 -12.44
C LEU A 133 7.24 12.58 -13.69
N MET A 134 6.79 13.07 -14.85
CA MET A 134 7.52 13.02 -16.11
C MET A 134 8.33 14.31 -16.30
N SER A 135 9.48 14.41 -15.64
CA SER A 135 10.40 15.55 -15.83
C SER A 135 11.88 15.12 -15.80
N GLN A 136 12.44 15.03 -17.02
CA GLN A 136 13.85 15.16 -17.47
C GLN A 136 14.99 14.49 -16.67
N GLU A 137 15.22 13.20 -16.92
CA GLU A 137 16.60 12.66 -16.97
C GLU A 137 16.91 12.22 -18.40
N ASN A 138 17.16 13.19 -19.27
CA ASN A 138 17.91 12.97 -20.49
C ASN A 138 18.71 14.24 -20.82
N THR A 139 19.70 14.55 -19.98
CA THR A 139 20.79 15.44 -20.36
C THR A 139 22.06 15.04 -19.61
N ALA A 140 22.77 14.05 -20.15
CA ALA A 140 24.22 14.07 -20.24
C ALA A 140 24.65 12.97 -21.24
N LEU A 141 25.17 13.44 -22.37
CA LEU A 141 26.01 12.69 -23.30
C LEU A 141 27.28 12.18 -22.60
#